data_AF-A0A4Q4D2D4-F1
#
_entry.id   AF-A0A4Q4D2D4-F1
#
_cell.length_a   1.000
_cell.length_b   1.000
_cell.length_c   1.000
_cell.angle_alpha   90.00
_cell.angle_beta   90.00
_cell.angle_gamma   90.00
#
_symmetry.space_group_name_H-M   'P 1'
#
loop_
_entity.id
_entity.type
_entity.pdbx_description
1 polymer ?
#
loop_
_entity_poly.entity_id
_entity_poly.type
_entity_poly.pdbx_seq_one_letter_code
_entity_poly.pdbx_strand_id
1 'polypeptide(L)'
;MRLTNVAHLRLPFGRLLGYDLTVGPRQDSVPVSFDQRRHVARGSRPGSWMAITVRLPTVDLDELADAWLAVVARHGTLRTVFSPGRDGPLLHDHAMSAGSWVEHRVETGESVNEALRSVLDAFCGSTARPSHRLCVLLSDDRPTLVIAADHAHVDMW
;
A
#
# COMPACT_ATOMS: atom_id res chain seq x y z
N MET A 1 -3.73 -16.16 12.52
CA MET A 1 -3.44 -15.56 11.21
C MET A 1 -3.98 -16.47 10.12
N ARG A 2 -4.64 -15.95 9.08
CA ARG A 2 -5.20 -16.73 7.97
C ARG A 2 -4.64 -16.20 6.65
N LEU A 3 -3.98 -17.05 5.88
CA LEU A 3 -3.54 -16.72 4.53
C LEU A 3 -4.69 -16.97 3.54
N THR A 4 -4.99 -16.01 2.68
CA THR A 4 -6.05 -16.14 1.66
C THR A 4 -5.73 -15.31 0.43
N ASN A 5 -6.37 -15.63 -0.69
CA ASN A 5 -6.35 -14.79 -1.88
C ASN A 5 -7.39 -13.67 -1.70
N VAL A 6 -7.11 -12.46 -2.19
CA VAL A 6 -8.06 -11.34 -2.13
C VAL A 6 -9.43 -11.67 -2.73
N ALA A 7 -9.49 -12.52 -3.76
CA ALA A 7 -10.73 -13.00 -4.36
C ALA A 7 -11.58 -13.87 -3.40
N HIS A 8 -10.98 -14.43 -2.35
CA HIS A 8 -11.64 -15.26 -1.34
C HIS A 8 -11.66 -14.60 0.04
N LEU A 9 -11.15 -13.38 0.15
CA LEU A 9 -11.29 -12.57 1.36
C LEU A 9 -12.78 -12.34 1.63
N ARG A 10 -13.19 -12.31 2.90
CA ARG A 10 -14.59 -12.03 3.25
C ARG A 10 -14.65 -10.69 3.95
N LEU A 11 -14.74 -9.63 3.15
CA LEU A 11 -14.95 -8.27 3.66
C LEU A 11 -16.45 -7.97 3.77
N PRO A 12 -16.89 -7.28 4.84
CA PRO A 12 -18.26 -6.77 4.91
C PRO A 12 -18.50 -5.72 3.82
N PHE A 13 -19.76 -5.43 3.52
CA PHE A 13 -20.09 -4.24 2.73
C PHE A 13 -19.76 -2.98 3.54
N GLY A 14 -19.35 -1.91 2.87
CA GLY A 14 -18.96 -0.68 3.53
C GLY A 14 -18.24 0.30 2.61
N ARG A 15 -17.84 1.43 3.20
CA ARG A 15 -17.08 2.48 2.52
C ARG A 15 -15.59 2.16 2.56
N LEU A 16 -14.95 2.10 1.39
CA LEU A 16 -13.52 1.84 1.26
C LEU A 16 -12.76 3.16 1.18
N LEU A 17 -11.97 3.46 2.20
CA LEU A 17 -11.10 4.65 2.25
C LEU A 17 -9.66 4.22 2.04
N GLY A 18 -8.87 5.04 1.35
CA GLY A 18 -7.42 4.93 1.27
C GLY A 18 -6.77 6.24 1.71
N TYR A 19 -5.60 6.17 2.36
CA TYR A 19 -4.89 7.36 2.80
C TYR A 19 -3.79 7.75 1.79
N ASP A 20 -3.94 8.92 1.17
CA ASP A 20 -2.96 9.52 0.27
C ASP A 20 -1.89 10.24 1.09
N LEU A 21 -0.66 9.75 1.03
CA LEU A 21 0.50 10.48 1.54
C LEU A 21 0.99 11.49 0.51
N THR A 22 1.50 12.62 1.00
CA THR A 22 2.20 13.57 0.14
C THR A 22 3.66 13.13 0.00
N VAL A 23 4.09 12.89 -1.24
CA VAL A 23 5.46 12.48 -1.58
C VAL A 23 6.27 13.71 -1.97
N GLY A 24 7.31 14.00 -1.20
CA GLY A 24 8.23 15.11 -1.45
C GLY A 24 9.20 14.87 -2.61
N PRO A 25 10.10 15.83 -2.89
CA PRO A 25 11.10 15.69 -3.94
C PRO A 25 11.99 14.48 -3.71
N ARG A 26 12.55 13.95 -4.80
CA ARG A 26 13.54 12.87 -4.79
C ARG A 26 14.77 13.32 -3.99
N GLN A 27 15.22 12.47 -3.08
CA GLN A 27 16.41 12.66 -2.26
C GLN A 27 17.52 11.70 -2.71
N ASP A 28 18.27 11.16 -1.75
CA ASP A 28 19.44 10.33 -1.97
C ASP A 28 19.12 9.04 -2.73
N SER A 29 20.10 8.57 -3.50
CA SER A 29 20.04 7.25 -4.08
C SER A 29 20.38 6.20 -3.03
N VAL A 30 19.57 5.15 -2.97
CA VAL A 30 19.76 4.01 -2.07
C VAL A 30 20.17 2.79 -2.90
N PRO A 31 21.06 1.92 -2.40
CA PRO A 31 21.39 0.67 -3.08
C PRO A 31 20.16 -0.21 -3.29
N VAL A 32 20.07 -0.84 -4.46
CA VAL A 32 19.04 -1.85 -4.76
C VAL A 32 19.56 -3.23 -4.38
N SER A 33 18.84 -3.95 -3.52
CA SER A 33 19.19 -5.31 -3.12
C SER A 33 19.06 -6.30 -4.29
N PHE A 34 19.64 -7.49 -4.12
CA PHE A 34 19.52 -8.56 -5.13
C PHE A 34 18.05 -8.93 -5.39
N ASP A 35 17.27 -9.16 -4.33
CA ASP A 35 15.86 -9.57 -4.44
C ASP A 35 14.98 -8.46 -5.00
N GLN A 36 15.22 -7.21 -4.58
CA GLN A 36 14.55 -6.04 -5.15
C GLN A 36 14.82 -5.93 -6.64
N ARG A 37 16.08 -6.06 -7.07
CA ARG A 37 16.45 -6.02 -8.49
C ARG A 37 15.74 -7.11 -9.27
N ARG A 38 15.71 -8.35 -8.74
CA ARG A 38 15.04 -9.49 -9.38
C ARG A 38 13.53 -9.29 -9.50
N HIS A 39 12.88 -8.75 -8.46
CA HIS A 39 11.44 -8.50 -8.46
C HIS A 39 11.06 -7.43 -9.49
N VAL A 40 11.76 -6.28 -9.46
CA VAL A 40 11.47 -5.09 -10.27
C VAL A 40 11.88 -5.27 -11.74
N ALA A 41 12.85 -6.14 -12.06
CA ALA A 41 13.29 -6.41 -13.44
C ALA A 41 12.17 -6.89 -14.38
N ARG A 42 11.04 -7.34 -13.84
CA ARG A 42 9.87 -7.78 -14.61
C ARG A 42 8.83 -6.65 -14.81
N GLY A 43 9.14 -5.42 -14.40
CA GLY A 43 8.25 -4.27 -14.51
C GLY A 43 7.12 -4.25 -13.47
N SER A 44 6.29 -3.21 -13.55
CA SER A 44 5.07 -3.11 -12.75
C SER A 44 4.03 -4.11 -13.26
N ARG A 45 3.42 -4.86 -12.34
CA ARG A 45 2.43 -5.89 -12.65
C ARG A 45 1.36 -5.93 -11.55
N PRO A 46 0.07 -6.08 -11.89
CA PRO A 46 -0.98 -6.33 -10.92
C PRO A 46 -0.65 -7.55 -10.03
N GLY A 47 -1.03 -7.49 -8.76
CA GLY A 47 -0.80 -8.56 -7.80
C GLY A 47 0.67 -8.77 -7.36
N SER A 48 1.59 -7.84 -7.64
CA SER A 48 2.97 -7.90 -7.09
C SER A 48 3.07 -7.47 -5.62
N TRP A 49 1.94 -7.12 -5.02
CA TRP A 49 1.82 -6.64 -3.65
C TRP A 49 1.52 -7.75 -2.66
N MET A 50 1.84 -7.47 -1.40
CA MET A 50 1.40 -8.23 -0.24
C MET A 50 0.49 -7.34 0.59
N ALA A 51 -0.52 -7.93 1.22
CA ALA A 51 -1.44 -7.20 2.09
C ALA A 51 -1.77 -8.00 3.34
N ILE A 52 -1.94 -7.28 4.44
CA ILE A 52 -2.51 -7.79 5.69
C ILE A 52 -3.82 -7.06 5.98
N THR A 53 -4.76 -7.77 6.58
CA THR A 53 -6.03 -7.19 7.04
C THR A 53 -6.19 -7.40 8.53
N VAL A 54 -6.63 -6.36 9.24
CA VAL A 54 -6.80 -6.36 10.69
C VAL A 54 -8.14 -5.75 11.03
N ARG A 55 -8.96 -6.46 11.80
CA ARG A 55 -10.20 -5.88 12.34
C ARG A 55 -9.84 -5.05 13.57
N LEU A 56 -10.16 -3.76 13.53
CA LEU A 56 -9.87 -2.83 14.60
C LEU A 56 -11.11 -2.64 15.49
N PRO A 57 -10.94 -2.21 16.76
CA PRO A 57 -12.02 -1.49 17.45
C PRO A 57 -12.35 -0.19 16.69
N THR A 58 -13.39 0.52 17.13
CA THR A 58 -13.63 1.90 16.66
C THR A 58 -12.36 2.72 16.88
N VAL A 59 -11.91 3.41 15.83
CA VAL A 59 -10.67 4.19 15.81
C VAL A 59 -10.91 5.50 15.08
N ASP A 60 -10.26 6.56 15.53
CA ASP A 60 -10.24 7.83 14.81
C ASP A 60 -9.37 7.72 13.55
N LEU A 61 -9.85 8.23 12.43
CA LEU A 61 -9.12 8.17 11.16
C LEU A 61 -7.87 9.06 11.17
N ASP A 62 -7.86 10.16 11.92
CA ASP A 62 -6.70 11.04 12.05
C ASP A 62 -5.63 10.38 12.91
N GLU A 63 -6.01 9.72 14.01
CA GLU A 63 -5.08 8.94 14.84
C GLU A 63 -4.42 7.81 14.02
N LEU A 64 -5.21 7.14 13.18
CA LEU A 64 -4.68 6.09 12.30
C LEU A 64 -3.74 6.65 11.22
N ALA A 65 -4.04 7.83 10.67
CA ALA A 65 -3.19 8.52 9.71
C ALA A 65 -1.83 8.90 10.34
N ASP A 66 -1.85 9.43 11.57
CA ASP A 66 -0.64 9.77 12.33
C ASP A 66 0.20 8.53 12.65
N ALA A 67 -0.46 7.44 13.09
CA ALA A 67 0.20 6.16 13.35
C ALA A 67 0.87 5.61 12.08
N TRP A 68 0.19 5.71 10.93
CA TRP A 68 0.76 5.29 9.66
C TRP A 68 1.96 6.15 9.23
N LEU A 69 1.87 7.46 9.42
CA LEU A 69 3.00 8.36 9.13
C LEU A 69 4.21 8.03 10.00
N ALA A 70 4.02 7.68 11.28
CA ALA A 70 5.09 7.23 12.16
C ALA A 70 5.75 5.92 11.69
N VAL A 71 4.95 4.96 11.19
CA VAL A 71 5.47 3.72 10.58
C VAL A 71 6.30 4.05 9.34
N VAL A 72 5.77 4.87 8.43
CA VAL A 72 6.49 5.26 7.21
C VAL A 72 7.78 6.01 7.54
N ALA A 73 7.76 6.94 8.50
CA ALA A 73 8.95 7.67 8.94
C ALA A 73 10.04 6.73 9.49
N ARG A 74 9.63 5.70 10.26
CA ARG A 74 10.54 4.72 10.86
C ARG A 74 11.18 3.79 9.84
N HIS A 75 10.47 3.41 8.78
CA HIS A 75 10.87 2.35 7.86
C HIS A 75 11.32 2.91 6.50
N GLY A 76 12.63 2.97 6.28
CA GLY A 76 13.22 3.52 5.04
C GLY A 76 12.71 2.84 3.76
N THR A 77 12.41 1.54 3.78
CA THR A 77 11.85 0.85 2.61
C THR A 77 10.51 1.44 2.16
N LEU A 78 9.68 1.94 3.08
CA LEU A 78 8.39 2.58 2.80
C LEU A 78 8.52 4.05 2.33
N ARG A 79 9.73 4.61 2.38
CA ARG A 79 10.02 5.96 1.88
C ARG A 79 10.74 5.96 0.54
N THR A 80 11.13 4.78 0.06
CA THR A 80 11.88 4.65 -1.19
C THR A 80 10.99 4.31 -2.40
N VAL A 81 11.38 4.81 -3.58
CA VAL A 81 10.65 4.59 -4.84
C VAL A 81 11.60 4.16 -5.95
N PHE A 82 11.22 3.13 -6.72
CA PHE A 82 11.98 2.70 -7.89
C PHE A 82 11.76 3.61 -9.10
N SER A 83 12.81 3.79 -9.90
CA SER A 83 12.73 4.41 -11.22
C SER A 83 13.56 3.63 -12.25
N PRO A 84 13.24 3.72 -13.55
CA PRO A 84 14.05 3.10 -14.59
C PRO A 84 15.45 3.73 -14.65
N GLY A 85 16.47 2.90 -14.89
CA GLY A 85 17.85 3.33 -15.14
C GLY A 85 18.48 2.57 -16.30
N ARG A 86 19.60 3.10 -16.82
CA ARG A 86 20.30 2.52 -17.99
C ARG A 86 20.79 1.09 -17.75
N ASP A 87 21.33 0.82 -16.56
CA ASP A 87 21.96 -0.45 -16.19
C ASP A 87 21.12 -1.25 -15.16
N GLY A 88 19.82 -0.94 -15.07
CA GLY A 88 18.88 -1.54 -14.12
C GLY A 88 18.06 -0.50 -13.35
N PRO A 89 17.14 -0.95 -12.47
CA PRO A 89 16.32 -0.05 -11.67
C PRO A 89 17.19 0.74 -10.69
N LEU A 90 16.82 1.99 -10.46
CA LEU A 90 17.36 2.87 -9.44
C LEU A 90 16.35 2.99 -8.30
N LEU A 91 16.82 3.21 -7.08
CA LEU A 91 15.98 3.40 -5.89
C LEU A 91 16.34 4.71 -5.21
N HIS A 92 15.34 5.51 -4.87
CA HIS A 92 15.54 6.82 -4.27
C HIS A 92 14.70 6.99 -3.03
N ASP A 93 15.27 7.63 -2.02
CA ASP A 93 14.52 8.04 -0.84
C ASP A 93 13.69 9.30 -1.13
N HIS A 94 12.61 9.45 -0.38
CA HIS A 94 11.68 10.57 -0.45
C HIS A 94 11.24 10.97 0.96
N ALA A 95 11.10 12.28 1.17
CA ALA A 95 10.34 12.78 2.31
C ALA A 95 8.87 12.41 2.13
N MET A 96 8.23 11.92 3.20
CA MET A 96 6.80 11.61 3.24
C MET A 96 6.14 12.50 4.29
N SER A 97 5.01 13.09 3.96
CA SER A 97 4.21 13.88 4.89
C SER A 97 2.74 13.48 4.84
N ALA A 98 1.98 13.95 5.83
CA ALA A 98 0.55 13.78 5.87
C ALA A 98 -0.12 14.23 4.55
N GLY A 99 -1.27 13.63 4.28
CA GLY A 99 -2.13 14.01 3.17
C GLY A 99 -3.58 13.83 3.57
N SER A 100 -4.35 13.06 2.80
CA SER A 100 -5.80 13.01 2.98
C SER A 100 -6.39 11.63 2.76
N TRP A 101 -7.48 11.36 3.47
CA TRP A 101 -8.34 10.21 3.19
C TRP A 101 -9.15 10.44 1.91
N VAL A 102 -9.13 9.43 1.03
CA VAL A 102 -9.87 9.41 -0.23
C VAL A 102 -10.77 8.19 -0.25
N GLU A 103 -12.04 8.39 -0.57
CA GLU A 103 -13.01 7.31 -0.73
C GLU A 103 -12.90 6.69 -2.13
N HIS A 104 -12.73 5.37 -2.16
CA HIS A 104 -12.73 4.56 -3.36
C HIS A 104 -14.15 4.02 -3.56
N ARG A 105 -14.71 4.32 -4.72
CA ARG A 105 -16.05 3.89 -5.09
C ARG A 105 -16.07 2.38 -5.29
N VAL A 106 -17.09 1.73 -4.72
CA VAL A 106 -17.44 0.33 -5.00
C VAL A 106 -18.64 0.38 -5.94
N GLU A 107 -18.47 -0.08 -7.17
CA GLU A 107 -19.52 0.02 -8.19
C GLU A 107 -20.71 -0.92 -7.92
N THR A 108 -21.87 -0.60 -8.50
CA THR A 108 -23.04 -1.47 -8.39
C THR A 108 -22.75 -2.84 -8.99
N GLY A 109 -22.87 -3.89 -8.16
CA GLY A 109 -22.57 -5.27 -8.56
C GLY A 109 -21.11 -5.69 -8.40
N GLU A 110 -20.23 -4.76 -8.01
CA GLU A 110 -18.85 -5.05 -7.65
C GLU A 110 -18.77 -5.48 -6.17
N SER A 111 -17.96 -6.50 -5.89
CA SER A 111 -17.64 -6.85 -4.51
C SER A 111 -16.60 -5.89 -3.92
N VAL A 112 -16.65 -5.64 -2.61
CA VAL A 112 -15.63 -4.85 -1.91
C VAL A 112 -14.21 -5.43 -2.11
N ASN A 113 -14.09 -6.74 -2.29
CA ASN A 113 -12.81 -7.39 -2.59
C ASN A 113 -12.26 -7.00 -3.96
N GLU A 114 -13.12 -6.89 -4.97
CA GLU A 114 -12.73 -6.46 -6.32
C GLU A 114 -12.31 -4.99 -6.31
N ALA A 115 -13.09 -4.13 -5.65
CA ALA A 115 -12.72 -2.74 -5.47
C ALA A 115 -11.37 -2.59 -4.75
N LEU A 116 -11.19 -3.32 -3.63
CA LEU A 116 -9.92 -3.34 -2.90
C LEU A 116 -8.77 -3.84 -3.78
N ARG A 117 -8.95 -4.94 -4.51
CA ARG A 117 -7.93 -5.47 -5.43
C ARG A 117 -7.54 -4.42 -6.48
N SER A 118 -8.50 -3.73 -7.08
CA SER A 118 -8.25 -2.66 -8.06
C SER A 118 -7.46 -1.50 -7.44
N VAL A 119 -7.78 -1.11 -6.20
CA VAL A 119 -6.99 -0.11 -5.45
C VAL A 119 -5.56 -0.61 -5.23
N LEU A 120 -5.38 -1.85 -4.74
CA LEU A 120 -4.04 -2.36 -4.46
C LEU A 120 -3.20 -2.53 -5.75
N ASP A 121 -3.81 -2.98 -6.84
CA ASP A 121 -3.16 -3.07 -8.15
C ASP A 121 -2.72 -1.69 -8.69
N ALA A 122 -3.46 -0.63 -8.38
CA ALA A 122 -3.14 0.73 -8.82
C ALA A 122 -2.03 1.39 -7.97
N PHE A 123 -2.05 1.20 -6.65
CA PHE A 123 -1.20 1.94 -5.72
C PHE A 123 0.02 1.14 -5.21
N CYS A 124 0.01 -0.19 -5.28
CA CYS A 124 1.08 -1.04 -4.73
C CYS A 124 1.93 -1.72 -5.81
N GLY A 125 2.12 -1.06 -6.96
CA GLY A 125 3.04 -1.49 -8.01
C GLY A 125 4.49 -1.08 -7.70
N SER A 126 5.47 -1.77 -8.29
CA SER A 126 6.91 -1.54 -8.01
C SER A 126 7.41 -0.12 -8.28
N THR A 127 6.79 0.61 -9.21
CA THR A 127 7.15 2.01 -9.55
C THR A 127 6.12 3.03 -9.05
N ALA A 128 5.18 2.62 -8.20
CA ALA A 128 4.19 3.52 -7.62
C ALA A 128 4.82 4.49 -6.61
N ARG A 129 4.09 5.57 -6.30
CA ARG A 129 4.59 6.71 -5.53
C ARG A 129 3.56 7.15 -4.49
N PRO A 130 3.60 6.60 -3.26
CA PRO A 130 4.46 5.50 -2.81
C PRO A 130 3.97 4.13 -3.32
N SER A 131 4.79 3.08 -3.19
CA SER A 131 4.44 1.68 -3.56
C SER A 131 3.73 0.92 -2.44
N HIS A 132 2.91 1.62 -1.65
CA HIS A 132 2.17 1.07 -0.52
C HIS A 132 0.89 1.83 -0.27
N ARG A 133 -0.01 1.21 0.49
CA ARG A 133 -1.34 1.74 0.75
C ARG A 133 -1.84 1.35 2.13
N LEU A 134 -2.35 2.35 2.84
CA LEU A 134 -3.21 2.19 4.00
C LEU A 134 -4.65 2.35 3.54
N CYS A 135 -5.49 1.34 3.73
CA CYS A 135 -6.93 1.42 3.51
C CYS A 135 -7.71 1.10 4.78
N VAL A 136 -8.90 1.67 4.90
CA VAL A 136 -9.87 1.33 5.94
C VAL A 136 -11.21 1.07 5.28
N LEU A 137 -11.79 -0.08 5.59
CA LEU A 137 -13.16 -0.40 5.24
C LEU A 137 -14.06 -0.11 6.44
N LEU A 138 -14.88 0.95 6.33
CA LEU A 138 -15.89 1.30 7.32
C LEU A 138 -17.18 0.53 7.03
N SER A 139 -17.55 -0.35 7.94
CA SER A 139 -18.81 -1.13 7.89
C SER A 139 -19.63 -0.91 9.16
N ASP A 140 -20.87 -1.39 9.19
CA ASP A 140 -21.79 -1.21 10.32
C ASP A 140 -21.39 -1.95 11.61
N ASP A 141 -20.37 -2.83 11.55
CA ASP A 141 -19.80 -3.53 12.72
C ASP A 141 -18.53 -2.83 13.21
N ARG A 142 -17.41 -3.15 12.57
CA ARG A 142 -16.08 -2.68 12.96
C ARG A 142 -15.25 -2.33 11.73
N PRO A 143 -14.39 -1.31 11.81
CA PRO A 143 -13.48 -0.98 10.72
C PRO A 143 -12.50 -2.14 10.48
N THR A 144 -12.24 -2.41 9.20
CA THR A 144 -11.17 -3.33 8.78
C THR A 144 -10.05 -2.52 8.17
N LEU A 145 -8.90 -2.54 8.82
CA LEU A 145 -7.65 -1.99 8.30
C LEU A 145 -7.06 -2.93 7.25
N VAL A 146 -6.55 -2.36 6.17
CA VAL A 146 -5.73 -3.05 5.18
C VAL A 146 -4.43 -2.29 5.03
N ILE A 147 -3.30 -2.98 5.19
CA ILE A 147 -1.97 -2.44 4.86
C ILE A 147 -1.42 -3.29 3.74
N ALA A 148 -1.03 -2.64 2.64
CA ALA A 148 -0.47 -3.29 1.48
C ALA A 148 0.78 -2.57 0.98
N ALA A 149 1.71 -3.32 0.40
CA ALA A 149 2.90 -2.78 -0.25
C ALA A 149 3.38 -3.72 -1.36
N ASP A 150 4.07 -3.17 -2.36
CA ASP A 150 4.80 -4.00 -3.33
C ASP A 150 5.83 -4.86 -2.60
N HIS A 151 5.96 -6.12 -3.01
CA HIS A 151 6.84 -7.09 -2.35
C HIS A 151 8.34 -6.70 -2.39
N ALA A 152 8.75 -5.73 -3.23
CA ALA A 152 10.11 -5.19 -3.14
C ALA A 152 10.40 -4.42 -1.84
N HIS A 153 9.36 -4.01 -1.10
CA HIS A 153 9.51 -3.21 0.12
C HIS A 153 9.23 -4.00 1.41
N VAL A 154 8.58 -5.17 1.30
CA VAL A 154 8.13 -6.00 2.44
C VAL A 154 8.27 -7.48 2.13
N ASP A 155 8.41 -8.29 3.17
CA ASP A 155 8.31 -9.75 3.14
C ASP A 155 7.31 -10.24 4.22
N MET A 156 7.13 -11.57 4.34
CA MET A 156 6.41 -12.17 5.45
C MET A 156 7.41 -12.95 6.30
N TRP A 157 7.59 -12.49 7.54
CA TRP A 157 8.40 -13.12 8.59
C TRP A 157 7.51 -13.85 9.59
#